data_AF-A0A8X6VVR7-F1
#
_entry.id   AF-A0A8X6VVR7-F1
#
_cell.length_a   1.000
_cell.length_b   1.000
_cell.length_c   1.000
_cell.angle_alpha   90.00
_cell.angle_beta   90.00
_cell.angle_gamma   90.00
#
_symmetry.space_group_name_H-M   'P 1'
#
loop_
_entity.id
_entity.type
_entity.pdbx_description
1 polymer ?
#
loop_
_entity_poly.entity_id
_entity_poly.type
_entity_poly.pdbx_seq_one_letter_code
_entity_poly.pdbx_strand_id
1 'polypeptide(L)'
;MDKCLSRKRTFDDNKASTSAQTSIVPKIKSRKYSQEYLNFGFTITEVNGEEKPLCVICSKILAADSMKPNKLKRHFETLHGEYINKPREFFESKLKSYGKHKTFFKKTLSVNEKALLTSYKVSYKIARCKKPHAIAEELILPAAIEIVETMFGDNFAKELQSIPYQMILFPVELMISLKM
;
A
#
# COMPACT_ATOMS: atom_id res chain seq x y z
N MET A 1 30.15 -30.59 14.45
CA MET A 1 30.93 -30.04 15.59
C MET A 1 29.95 -29.23 16.41
N ASP A 2 29.20 -29.99 17.19
CA ASP A 2 28.11 -29.58 18.05
C ASP A 2 28.68 -29.35 19.43
N LYS A 3 28.44 -28.17 20.01
CA LYS A 3 28.54 -27.97 21.46
C LYS A 3 27.35 -27.14 21.94
N CYS A 4 26.19 -27.79 21.91
CA CYS A 4 25.22 -27.61 22.98
C CYS A 4 25.64 -28.57 24.10
N LEU A 5 26.03 -28.03 25.26
CA LEU A 5 26.16 -28.81 26.50
C LEU A 5 25.49 -28.05 27.63
N SER A 6 24.39 -28.63 28.07
CA SER A 6 23.63 -28.30 29.27
C SER A 6 24.44 -28.58 30.54
N ARG A 7 24.25 -27.78 31.61
CA ARG A 7 24.15 -28.36 32.96
C ARG A 7 23.40 -27.48 33.97
N LYS A 8 22.62 -28.19 34.80
CA LYS A 8 21.60 -27.80 35.78
C LYS A 8 22.09 -27.00 37.01
N ARG A 9 21.22 -26.07 37.44
CA ARG A 9 20.73 -25.71 38.80
C ARG A 9 21.65 -25.85 40.02
N THR A 10 21.72 -24.78 40.81
CA THR A 10 21.32 -24.82 42.23
C THR A 10 20.44 -23.61 42.56
N PHE A 11 19.49 -23.86 43.44
CA PHE A 11 18.49 -22.96 43.98
C PHE A 11 18.96 -22.65 45.39
N ASP A 12 19.24 -21.38 45.69
CA ASP A 12 19.42 -20.92 47.07
C ASP A 12 18.52 -19.70 47.26
N ASP A 13 17.46 -19.91 48.03
CA ASP A 13 16.63 -18.86 48.59
C ASP A 13 17.44 -18.08 49.63
N ASN A 14 17.59 -16.77 49.45
CA ASN A 14 17.68 -15.88 50.62
C ASN A 14 17.05 -14.51 50.38
N LYS A 15 15.84 -14.43 50.93
CA LYS A 15 15.02 -13.31 51.37
C LYS A 15 15.75 -11.98 51.66
N ALA A 16 15.41 -10.92 50.92
CA ALA A 16 14.89 -9.62 51.41
C ALA A 16 15.11 -8.48 50.38
N SER A 17 14.00 -7.97 49.81
CA SER A 17 13.57 -6.55 49.75
C SER A 17 14.69 -5.49 49.89
N THR A 18 14.93 -4.49 49.03
CA THR A 18 14.10 -3.73 48.07
C THR A 18 15.03 -2.74 47.34
N SER A 19 15.02 -2.67 46.01
CA SER A 19 15.01 -1.41 45.24
C SER A 19 15.02 -1.74 43.74
N ALA A 20 13.83 -1.81 43.13
CA ALA A 20 13.68 -1.98 41.69
C ALA A 20 14.20 -0.73 40.96
N GLN A 21 15.37 -0.82 40.32
CA GLN A 21 15.78 0.13 39.30
C GLN A 21 15.13 -0.29 37.99
N THR A 22 13.91 0.20 37.76
CA THR A 22 13.28 0.15 36.45
C THR A 22 14.07 1.08 35.52
N SER A 23 14.76 0.51 34.54
CA SER A 23 15.37 1.24 33.44
C SER A 23 14.28 2.00 32.67
N ILE A 24 14.10 3.28 32.99
CA ILE A 24 13.21 4.18 32.24
C ILE A 24 13.88 4.44 30.88
N VAL A 25 13.41 3.74 29.85
CA VAL A 25 13.67 4.16 28.47
C VAL A 25 13.07 5.56 28.31
N PRO A 26 13.86 6.61 27.99
CA PRO A 26 13.30 7.93 27.80
C PRO A 26 12.34 7.88 26.61
N LYS A 27 11.03 8.04 26.86
CA LYS A 27 10.07 8.33 25.79
C LYS A 27 10.49 9.65 25.16
N ILE A 28 11.13 9.58 24.00
CA ILE A 28 11.44 10.75 23.18
C ILE A 28 10.10 11.39 22.85
N LYS A 29 9.80 12.54 23.46
CA LYS A 29 8.63 13.35 23.11
C LYS A 29 8.81 13.80 21.66
N SER A 30 8.07 13.20 20.74
CA SER A 30 8.03 13.67 19.35
C SER A 30 7.47 15.10 19.36
N ARG A 31 8.14 16.01 18.64
CA ARG A 31 7.65 17.37 18.49
C ARG A 31 6.50 17.35 17.49
N LYS A 32 5.40 18.04 17.80
CA LYS A 32 4.30 18.27 16.87
C LYS A 32 4.73 19.20 15.74
N TYR A 33 4.06 19.11 14.61
CA TYR A 33 4.29 19.99 13.46
C TYR A 33 3.94 21.45 13.79
N SER A 34 4.75 22.40 13.29
CA SER A 34 4.47 23.83 13.30
C SER A 34 4.34 24.34 11.87
N GLN A 35 3.40 25.27 11.64
CA GLN A 35 3.17 25.87 10.33
C GLN A 35 4.41 26.62 9.78
N GLU A 36 5.29 27.09 10.68
CA GLU A 36 6.55 27.74 10.32
C GLU A 36 7.51 26.80 9.56
N TYR A 37 7.36 25.48 9.70
CA TYR A 37 8.21 24.51 9.01
C TYR A 37 7.99 24.51 7.50
N LEU A 38 6.88 25.09 7.04
CA LEU A 38 6.64 25.34 5.62
C LEU A 38 7.62 26.34 5.03
N ASN A 39 8.19 27.26 5.83
CA ASN A 39 9.24 28.19 5.38
C ASN A 39 10.52 27.45 4.96
N PHE A 40 10.74 26.25 5.50
CA PHE A 40 11.82 25.35 5.09
C PHE A 40 11.35 24.28 4.09
N GLY A 41 10.15 24.44 3.52
CA GLY A 41 9.59 23.52 2.54
C GLY A 41 9.13 22.18 3.11
N PHE A 42 8.68 22.12 4.37
CA PHE A 42 8.16 20.89 4.98
C PHE A 42 6.66 20.96 5.29
N THR A 43 6.02 19.80 5.18
CA THR A 43 4.66 19.54 5.63
C THR A 43 4.63 18.25 6.45
N ILE A 44 3.45 17.86 6.90
CA ILE A 44 3.23 16.63 7.65
C ILE A 44 2.55 15.57 6.78
N THR A 45 2.90 14.31 6.98
CA THR A 45 2.15 13.16 6.47
C THR A 45 2.06 12.09 7.55
N GLU A 46 0.93 11.42 7.61
CA GLU A 46 0.73 10.31 8.52
C GLU A 46 1.10 9.00 7.83
N VAL A 47 1.95 8.20 8.47
CA VAL A 47 2.33 6.86 8.01
C VAL A 47 2.24 5.93 9.20
N ASN A 48 1.39 4.91 9.13
CA ASN A 48 1.16 3.93 10.20
C ASN A 48 0.72 4.57 11.54
N GLY A 49 -0.10 5.62 11.51
CA GLY A 49 -0.57 6.33 12.71
C GLY A 49 0.47 7.26 13.35
N GLU A 50 1.63 7.45 12.71
CA GLU A 50 2.69 8.35 13.19
C GLU A 50 2.88 9.55 12.24
N GLU A 51 2.90 10.75 12.81
CA GLU A 51 3.15 11.99 12.10
C GLU A 51 4.62 12.13 11.69
N LYS A 52 4.88 12.25 10.38
CA LYS A 52 6.23 12.35 9.82
C LYS A 52 6.40 13.61 8.96
N PRO A 53 7.58 14.26 9.01
CA PRO A 53 7.85 15.38 8.13
C PRO A 53 8.04 14.90 6.69
N LEU A 54 7.40 15.59 5.74
CA LEU A 54 7.52 15.40 4.31
C LEU A 54 8.13 16.66 3.69
N CYS A 55 9.21 16.51 2.93
CA CYS A 55 9.75 17.62 2.14
C CYS A 55 8.91 17.84 0.89
N VAL A 56 8.45 19.07 0.67
CA VAL A 56 7.58 19.46 -0.45
C VAL A 56 8.35 19.55 -1.78
N ILE A 57 9.68 19.65 -1.73
CA ILE A 57 10.54 19.81 -2.92
C ILE A 57 10.89 18.44 -3.50
N CYS A 58 11.52 17.56 -2.69
CA CYS A 58 11.91 16.22 -3.12
C CYS A 58 10.87 15.13 -2.83
N SER A 59 9.74 15.45 -2.18
CA SER A 59 8.73 14.48 -1.76
C SER A 59 9.26 13.37 -0.84
N LYS A 60 10.39 13.58 -0.16
CA LYS A 60 10.98 12.61 0.78
C LYS A 60 10.32 12.69 2.15
N ILE A 61 9.86 11.53 2.65
CA ILE A 61 9.37 11.38 4.02
C ILE A 61 10.57 11.12 4.94
N LEU A 62 10.68 11.90 6.01
CA LEU A 62 11.72 11.77 7.03
C LEU A 62 11.18 11.02 8.25
N ALA A 63 12.08 10.52 9.10
CA ALA A 63 11.67 9.90 10.38
C ALA A 63 10.97 10.94 11.29
N ALA A 64 10.07 10.49 12.16
CA ALA A 64 9.35 11.37 13.10
C ALA A 64 10.30 12.18 14.00
N ASP A 65 11.42 11.57 14.42
CA ASP A 65 12.51 12.24 15.16
C ASP A 65 13.22 13.38 14.41
N SER A 66 12.92 13.53 13.12
CA SER A 66 13.43 14.59 12.26
C SER A 66 12.55 15.83 12.26
N MET A 67 11.40 15.82 12.96
CA MET A 67 10.52 16.98 13.12
C MET A 67 11.19 18.14 13.92
N LYS A 68 12.44 17.97 14.38
CA LYS A 68 13.23 19.03 15.00
C LYS A 68 13.65 20.06 13.93
N PRO A 69 13.46 21.37 14.15
CA PRO A 69 13.71 22.40 13.15
C PRO A 69 15.14 22.37 12.60
N ASN A 70 16.15 22.15 13.44
CA ASN A 70 17.55 22.06 12.99
C ASN A 70 17.78 20.91 11.98
N LYS A 71 17.07 19.79 12.11
CA LYS A 71 17.18 18.65 11.18
C LYS A 71 16.48 18.95 9.86
N LEU A 72 15.30 19.57 9.91
CA LEU A 72 14.55 20.01 8.73
C LEU A 72 15.35 21.06 7.95
N LYS A 73 15.82 22.10 8.64
CA LYS A 73 16.65 23.16 8.07
C LYS A 73 17.92 22.62 7.42
N ARG A 74 18.65 21.72 8.10
CA ARG A 74 19.83 21.05 7.51
C ARG A 74 19.49 20.29 6.24
N HIS A 75 18.40 19.50 6.22
CA HIS A 75 17.97 18.79 5.01
C HIS A 75 17.69 19.78 3.86
N PHE A 76 16.97 20.85 4.14
CA PHE A 76 16.64 21.87 3.16
C PHE A 76 17.88 22.59 2.62
N GLU A 77 18.79 23.04 3.47
CA GLU A 77 19.99 23.76 3.04
C GLU A 77 20.95 22.86 2.24
N THR A 78 21.10 21.60 2.65
CA THR A 78 22.05 20.67 2.01
C THR A 78 21.55 20.08 0.68
N LEU A 79 20.25 19.81 0.56
CA LEU A 79 19.68 19.18 -0.64
C LEU A 79 18.98 20.18 -1.57
N HIS A 80 18.55 21.31 -1.02
CA HIS A 80 17.68 22.29 -1.67
C HIS A 80 18.19 23.72 -1.49
N GLY A 81 19.51 23.90 -1.46
CA GLY A 81 20.17 25.20 -1.27
C GLY A 81 19.74 26.27 -2.28
N GLU A 82 19.37 25.86 -3.50
CA GLU A 82 18.84 26.74 -4.56
C GLU A 82 17.52 27.44 -4.18
N TYR A 83 16.78 26.89 -3.21
CA TYR A 83 15.47 27.38 -2.82
C TYR A 83 15.47 28.20 -1.52
N ILE A 84 16.63 28.46 -0.91
CA ILE A 84 16.74 29.13 0.41
C ILE A 84 16.06 30.51 0.42
N ASN A 85 16.20 31.28 -0.67
CA ASN A 85 15.65 32.64 -0.77
C ASN A 85 14.26 32.69 -1.41
N LYS A 86 13.59 31.54 -1.57
CA LYS A 86 12.24 31.53 -2.12
C LYS A 86 11.23 31.91 -1.04
N PRO A 87 10.20 32.69 -1.40
CA PRO A 87 9.21 33.13 -0.43
C PRO A 87 8.24 31.98 -0.12
N ARG A 88 7.49 32.11 0.98
CA ARG A 88 6.62 31.03 1.48
C ARG A 88 5.56 30.61 0.45
N GLU A 89 5.07 31.52 -0.37
CA GLU A 89 4.06 31.28 -1.39
C GLU A 89 4.52 30.24 -2.42
N PHE A 90 5.84 30.18 -2.69
CA PHE A 90 6.42 29.15 -3.55
C PHE A 90 6.18 27.74 -2.98
N PHE A 91 6.45 27.55 -1.68
CA PHE A 91 6.25 26.27 -1.01
C PHE A 91 4.77 25.93 -0.88
N GLU A 92 3.90 26.90 -0.65
CA GLU A 92 2.45 26.70 -0.64
C GLU A 92 1.90 26.25 -2.00
N SER A 93 2.36 26.88 -3.09
CA SER A 93 2.00 26.47 -4.44
C SER A 93 2.48 25.06 -4.76
N LYS A 94 3.72 24.73 -4.38
CA LYS A 94 4.29 23.39 -4.55
C LYS A 94 3.53 22.35 -3.74
N LEU A 95 3.14 22.66 -2.51
CA LEU A 95 2.33 21.79 -1.65
C LEU A 95 0.94 21.54 -2.25
N LYS A 96 0.30 22.57 -2.81
CA LYS A 96 -1.00 22.42 -3.51
C LYS A 96 -0.86 21.50 -4.73
N SER A 97 0.19 21.68 -5.54
CA SER A 97 0.48 20.79 -6.68
C SER A 97 0.70 19.35 -6.21
N TYR A 98 1.52 19.14 -5.18
CA TYR A 98 1.74 17.81 -4.58
C TYR A 98 0.41 17.16 -4.13
N GLY A 99 -0.47 17.92 -3.47
CA GLY A 99 -1.78 17.45 -3.05
C GLY A 99 -2.64 16.98 -4.23
N LYS A 100 -2.64 17.70 -5.35
CA LYS A 100 -3.35 17.31 -6.58
C LYS A 100 -2.77 16.04 -7.19
N HIS A 101 -1.45 15.89 -7.22
CA HIS A 101 -0.82 14.65 -7.69
C HIS A 101 -1.17 13.47 -6.78
N LYS A 102 -1.14 13.65 -5.46
CA LYS A 102 -1.52 12.62 -4.49
C LYS A 102 -2.96 12.16 -4.67
N THR A 103 -3.91 13.07 -4.87
CA THR A 103 -5.32 12.70 -5.11
C THR A 103 -5.51 12.05 -6.48
N PHE A 104 -4.84 12.53 -7.51
CA PHE A 104 -4.86 11.93 -8.83
C PHE A 104 -4.31 10.49 -8.82
N PHE A 105 -3.17 10.26 -8.18
CA PHE A 105 -2.59 8.91 -8.02
C PHE A 105 -3.50 8.01 -7.21
N LYS A 106 -4.09 8.51 -6.11
CA LYS A 106 -5.08 7.74 -5.35
C LYS A 106 -6.28 7.36 -6.22
N LYS A 107 -6.78 8.24 -7.07
CA LYS A 107 -7.93 7.96 -7.95
C LYS A 107 -7.58 6.97 -9.06
N THR A 108 -6.41 7.11 -9.67
CA THR A 108 -5.96 6.26 -10.78
C THR A 108 -5.49 4.87 -10.32
N LEU A 109 -4.88 4.78 -9.14
CA LEU A 109 -4.41 3.52 -8.56
C LEU A 109 -5.42 2.90 -7.58
N SER A 110 -6.54 3.58 -7.31
CA SER A 110 -7.66 2.99 -6.58
C SER A 110 -8.27 1.90 -7.46
N VAL A 111 -7.74 0.69 -7.33
CA VAL A 111 -8.36 -0.51 -7.88
C VAL A 111 -9.72 -0.64 -7.21
N ASN A 112 -10.77 -0.80 -8.01
CA ASN A 112 -12.08 -1.10 -7.46
C ASN A 112 -11.96 -2.43 -6.68
N GLU A 113 -12.26 -2.42 -5.38
CA GLU A 113 -12.15 -3.61 -4.52
C GLU A 113 -12.93 -4.80 -5.11
N LYS A 114 -14.07 -4.52 -5.76
CA LYS A 114 -14.85 -5.52 -6.50
C LYS A 114 -14.08 -6.09 -7.68
N ALA A 115 -13.40 -5.24 -8.47
CA ALA A 115 -12.60 -5.69 -9.61
C ALA A 115 -11.41 -6.55 -9.17
N LEU A 116 -10.74 -6.19 -8.07
CA LEU A 116 -9.64 -6.96 -7.51
C LEU A 116 -10.12 -8.33 -7.00
N LEU A 117 -11.20 -8.34 -6.21
CA LEU A 117 -11.81 -9.58 -5.71
C LEU A 117 -12.25 -10.50 -6.85
N THR A 118 -12.83 -9.91 -7.90
CA THR A 118 -13.26 -10.64 -9.10
C THR A 118 -12.08 -11.27 -9.83
N SER A 119 -11.04 -10.47 -10.12
CA SER A 119 -9.84 -10.94 -10.81
C SER A 119 -9.18 -12.10 -10.04
N TYR A 120 -9.13 -11.99 -8.71
CA TYR A 120 -8.65 -13.06 -7.84
C TYR A 120 -9.52 -14.33 -7.94
N LYS A 121 -10.85 -14.21 -7.83
CA LYS A 121 -11.79 -15.36 -7.93
C LYS A 121 -11.66 -16.08 -9.28
N VAL A 122 -11.63 -15.33 -10.37
CA VAL A 122 -11.49 -15.87 -11.73
C VAL A 122 -10.15 -16.58 -11.88
N SER A 123 -9.04 -15.94 -11.47
CA SER A 123 -7.71 -16.53 -11.53
C SER A 123 -7.61 -17.81 -10.70
N TYR A 124 -8.22 -17.83 -9.51
CA TYR A 124 -8.27 -19.02 -8.65
C TYR A 124 -9.03 -20.18 -9.30
N LYS A 125 -10.18 -19.92 -9.95
CA LYS A 125 -10.92 -20.95 -10.68
C LYS A 125 -10.11 -21.49 -11.87
N ILE A 126 -9.47 -20.60 -12.63
CA ILE A 126 -8.57 -20.97 -13.73
C ILE A 126 -7.43 -21.87 -13.23
N ALA A 127 -6.76 -21.49 -12.15
CA ALA A 127 -5.64 -22.25 -11.61
C ALA A 127 -6.05 -23.65 -11.09
N ARG A 128 -7.29 -23.81 -10.61
CA ARG A 128 -7.82 -25.12 -10.19
C ARG A 128 -8.14 -26.03 -11.36
N CYS A 129 -8.52 -25.47 -12.50
CA CYS A 129 -8.78 -26.21 -13.72
C CYS A 129 -7.44 -26.53 -14.41
N LYS A 130 -6.76 -27.59 -13.94
CA LYS A 130 -5.45 -28.05 -14.46
C LYS A 130 -5.51 -28.67 -15.88
N LYS A 131 -6.42 -28.22 -16.76
CA LYS A 131 -6.69 -28.86 -18.07
C LYS A 131 -6.63 -27.83 -19.22
N PRO A 132 -5.86 -28.08 -20.31
CA PRO A 132 -5.65 -27.09 -21.37
C PRO A 132 -6.69 -27.08 -22.50
N HIS A 133 -7.73 -27.93 -22.49
CA HIS A 133 -8.56 -28.18 -23.70
C HIS A 133 -10.07 -28.04 -23.49
N ALA A 134 -10.55 -27.76 -22.27
CA ALA A 134 -11.97 -27.54 -21.94
C ALA A 134 -12.28 -26.04 -21.65
N ILE A 135 -11.48 -25.14 -22.23
CA ILE A 135 -11.26 -23.78 -21.73
C ILE A 135 -12.44 -22.83 -21.94
N ALA A 136 -13.20 -22.96 -23.03
CA ALA A 136 -14.24 -21.97 -23.34
C ALA A 136 -15.51 -22.14 -22.50
N GLU A 137 -16.01 -23.38 -22.39
CA GLU A 137 -17.32 -23.64 -21.81
C GLU A 137 -17.29 -23.78 -20.29
N GLU A 138 -16.33 -24.55 -19.74
CA GLU A 138 -16.23 -24.78 -18.30
C GLU A 138 -15.59 -23.61 -17.55
N LEU A 139 -14.85 -22.74 -18.25
CA LEU A 139 -13.99 -21.74 -17.61
C LEU A 139 -14.32 -20.31 -18.02
N ILE A 140 -14.39 -20.00 -19.32
CA ILE A 140 -14.60 -18.62 -19.78
C ILE A 140 -16.03 -18.16 -19.47
N LEU A 141 -17.05 -18.97 -19.74
CA LEU A 141 -18.44 -18.58 -19.46
C LEU A 141 -18.71 -18.41 -17.95
N PRO A 142 -18.35 -19.35 -17.06
CA PRO A 142 -18.52 -19.16 -15.61
C PRO A 142 -17.68 -18.01 -15.05
N ALA A 143 -16.48 -17.75 -15.59
CA ALA A 143 -15.68 -16.59 -15.21
C ALA A 143 -16.36 -15.28 -15.63
N ALA A 144 -16.93 -15.22 -16.84
CA ALA A 144 -17.65 -14.05 -17.33
C ALA A 144 -18.90 -13.74 -16.49
N ILE A 145 -19.67 -14.76 -16.13
CA ILE A 145 -20.83 -14.62 -15.23
C ILE A 145 -20.40 -14.06 -13.88
N GLU A 146 -19.33 -14.60 -13.28
CA GLU A 146 -18.84 -14.18 -11.97
C GLU A 146 -18.26 -12.74 -11.98
N ILE A 147 -17.67 -12.32 -13.11
CA ILE A 147 -17.26 -10.93 -13.34
C ILE A 147 -18.48 -10.01 -13.34
N VAL A 148 -19.51 -10.38 -14.11
CA VAL A 148 -20.70 -9.54 -14.26
C VAL A 148 -21.50 -9.47 -12.96
N GLU A 149 -21.64 -10.59 -12.25
CA GLU A 149 -22.29 -10.66 -10.94
C GLU A 149 -21.58 -9.77 -9.92
N THR A 150 -20.25 -9.88 -9.80
CA THR A 150 -19.50 -9.14 -8.79
C THR A 150 -19.42 -7.63 -9.09
N MET A 151 -19.37 -7.25 -10.38
CA MET A 151 -19.23 -5.86 -10.81
C MET A 151 -20.57 -5.13 -10.96
N PHE A 152 -21.60 -5.79 -11.50
CA PHE A 152 -22.88 -5.18 -11.89
C PHE A 152 -24.09 -5.75 -11.15
N GLY A 153 -23.94 -6.88 -10.45
CA GLY A 153 -25.01 -7.54 -9.68
C GLY A 153 -25.77 -8.61 -10.46
N ASP A 154 -26.53 -9.43 -9.72
CA ASP A 154 -27.11 -10.71 -10.16
C ASP A 154 -28.06 -10.59 -11.37
N ASN A 155 -28.69 -9.43 -11.54
CA ASN A 155 -29.65 -9.21 -12.64
C ASN A 155 -28.95 -9.32 -14.01
N PHE A 156 -27.76 -8.74 -14.15
CA PHE A 156 -26.99 -8.80 -15.39
C PHE A 156 -26.32 -10.16 -15.60
N ALA A 157 -25.99 -10.86 -14.51
CA ALA A 157 -25.45 -12.22 -14.58
C ALA A 157 -26.47 -13.21 -15.15
N LYS A 158 -27.76 -13.06 -14.80
CA LYS A 158 -28.86 -13.87 -15.34
C LYS A 158 -29.11 -13.63 -16.83
N GLU A 159 -28.95 -12.38 -17.27
CA GLU A 159 -29.04 -12.04 -18.69
C GLU A 159 -27.88 -12.69 -19.48
N LEU A 160 -26.67 -12.70 -18.92
CA LEU A 160 -25.52 -13.39 -19.53
C LEU A 160 -25.72 -14.92 -19.60
N GLN A 161 -26.40 -15.52 -18.60
CA GLN A 161 -26.78 -16.94 -18.61
C GLN A 161 -27.82 -17.29 -19.68
N SER A 162 -28.58 -16.30 -20.17
CA SER A 162 -29.61 -16.49 -21.19
C SER A 162 -29.06 -16.60 -22.61
N ILE A 163 -27.78 -16.28 -22.82
CA ILE A 163 -27.13 -16.38 -24.13
C ILE A 163 -27.00 -17.86 -24.50
N PRO A 164 -27.60 -18.30 -25.62
CA PRO A 164 -27.53 -19.70 -26.04
C PRO A 164 -26.08 -20.08 -26.41
N TYR A 165 -25.64 -21.20 -25.85
CA TYR A 165 -24.28 -21.74 -25.96
C TYR A 165 -23.76 -21.80 -27.41
N GLN A 166 -24.63 -22.13 -28.37
CA GLN A 166 -24.28 -22.19 -29.79
C GLN A 166 -23.77 -20.86 -30.38
N MET A 167 -24.14 -19.70 -29.81
CA MET A 167 -23.76 -18.40 -30.38
C MET A 167 -22.29 -18.01 -30.07
N ILE A 168 -21.68 -18.63 -29.07
CA ILE A 168 -20.31 -18.33 -28.59
C ILE A 168 -19.27 -19.28 -29.22
N LEU A 169 -19.67 -20.48 -29.65
CA LEU A 169 -18.77 -21.48 -30.23
C LEU A 169 -18.31 -21.11 -31.65
N PHE A 170 -19.23 -20.60 -32.47
CA PHE A 170 -19.00 -20.31 -33.89
C PHE A 170 -17.79 -19.38 -34.14
N PRO A 171 -17.60 -18.29 -33.38
CA PRO A 171 -16.44 -17.41 -33.56
C PRO A 171 -15.13 -18.02 -33.07
N VAL A 172 -15.15 -18.84 -32.00
CA VAL A 172 -13.94 -19.36 -31.36
C VAL A 172 -13.37 -20.54 -32.15
N GLU A 173 -14.22 -21.46 -32.61
CA GLU A 173 -13.80 -22.56 -33.51
C GLU A 173 -13.31 -22.02 -34.86
N LEU A 174 -13.98 -20.99 -35.40
CA LEU A 174 -13.55 -20.34 -36.64
C LEU A 174 -12.18 -19.65 -36.46
N MET A 175 -11.93 -19.02 -35.30
CA MET A 175 -10.62 -18.41 -35.00
C MET A 175 -9.50 -19.44 -34.76
N ILE A 176 -9.80 -20.61 -34.18
CA ILE A 176 -8.82 -21.69 -34.00
C ILE A 176 -8.52 -22.35 -35.35
N SER A 177 -9.53 -22.56 -36.20
CA SER A 177 -9.36 -23.14 -37.55
C SER A 177 -8.68 -22.19 -38.55
N LEU A 178 -8.80 -20.87 -38.37
CA LEU A 178 -8.10 -19.87 -39.21
C LEU A 178 -6.63 -19.65 -38.80
N LYS A 179 -6.16 -20.29 -37.72
CA LYS A 179 -4.77 -20.18 -37.21
C LYS A 179 -3.98 -21.48 -37.27
N MET A 180 -4.54 -22.53 -37.89
CA MET A 180 -3.81 -23.72 -38.36
C MET A 180 -3.76 -23.73 -39.89
#